data_AF-A0A5S9M3E3-F1
#
_entry.id   AF-A0A5S9M3E3-F1
#
_cell.length_a   1.000
_cell.length_b   1.000
_cell.length_c   1.000
_cell.angle_alpha   90.00
_cell.angle_beta   90.00
_cell.angle_gamma   90.00
#
_symmetry.space_group_name_H-M   'P 1'
#
loop_
_entity.id
_entity.type
_entity.pdbx_description
1 polymer ?
#
loop_
_entity_poly.entity_id
_entity_poly.type
_entity_poly.pdbx_seq_one_letter_code
_entity_poly.pdbx_strand_id
1 'polypeptide(L)' 'MNLNQLTFREAVQEDLDKIIFMLSDDKLGQKRERYTRPLLESYIKAFHSIDADPNIELIVCVTRKKQLGFFS' A
#
# COMPACT_ATOMS: atom_id res chain seq x y z
N MET A 1 9.62 -9.65 -17.65
CA MET A 1 9.74 -8.53 -16.69
C MET A 1 11.21 -8.36 -16.36
N ASN A 2 11.78 -7.17 -16.55
CA ASN A 2 13.18 -6.93 -16.22
C ASN A 2 13.24 -6.52 -14.73
N LEU A 3 13.76 -7.42 -13.88
CA LEU A 3 13.78 -7.22 -12.42
C LEU A 3 14.66 -6.03 -12.00
N ASN A 4 15.58 -5.57 -12.86
CA ASN A 4 16.46 -4.43 -12.61
C ASN A 4 15.73 -3.07 -12.48
N GLN A 5 14.41 -3.03 -12.62
CA GLN A 5 13.60 -1.80 -12.50
C GLN A 5 12.59 -1.83 -11.34
N LEU A 6 12.65 -2.86 -10.48
CA LEU A 6 11.83 -2.99 -9.29
C LEU A 6 12.66 -2.59 -8.08
N THR A 7 12.14 -1.66 -7.28
CA THR A 7 12.74 -1.25 -6.01
C THR A 7 11.80 -1.64 -4.89
N PHE A 8 12.30 -2.43 -3.95
CA PHE A 8 11.57 -2.77 -2.73
C PHE A 8 12.04 -1.84 -1.62
N ARG A 9 11.10 -1.27 -0.88
CA ARG A 9 11.37 -0.45 0.31
C ARG A 9 10.18 -0.53 1.26
N GLU A 10 10.38 -0.13 2.51
CA GLU A 10 9.27 0.10 3.43
C GLU A 10 8.30 1.14 2.85
N ALA A 11 7.01 0.89 3.05
CA ALA A 11 5.93 1.78 2.69
C ALA A 11 5.99 3.02 3.57
N VAL A 12 5.76 4.18 2.97
CA VAL A 12 5.59 5.44 3.70
C VAL A 12 4.13 5.88 3.61
N GLN A 13 3.71 6.81 4.45
CA GLN A 13 2.32 7.27 4.50
C GLN A 13 1.83 7.79 3.13
N GLU A 14 2.71 8.36 2.31
CA GLU A 14 2.39 8.83 0.96
C GLU A 14 2.02 7.70 -0.02
N ASP A 15 2.41 6.46 0.28
CA ASP A 15 2.02 5.29 -0.50
C ASP A 15 0.60 4.83 -0.19
N LEU A 16 0.01 5.26 0.94
CA LEU A 16 -1.29 4.81 1.43
C LEU A 16 -2.43 5.06 0.42
N ASP A 17 -2.42 6.19 -0.28
CA ASP A 17 -3.42 6.45 -1.34
C ASP A 17 -3.37 5.38 -2.43
N LYS A 18 -2.17 4.99 -2.86
CA LYS A 18 -2.00 3.95 -3.88
C LYS A 18 -2.25 2.56 -3.32
N ILE A 19 -1.90 2.28 -2.07
CA ILE A 19 -2.24 1.04 -1.35
C ILE A 19 -3.74 0.81 -1.45
N ILE A 20 -4.51 1.74 -0.90
CA ILE A 20 -5.95 1.59 -0.78
C ILE A 20 -6.61 1.61 -2.16
N PHE A 21 -6.11 2.43 -3.09
CA PHE A 21 -6.58 2.41 -4.47
C PHE A 21 -6.41 1.03 -5.10
N MET A 22 -5.20 0.44 -5.02
CA MET A 22 -4.92 -0.87 -5.58
C MET A 22 -5.75 -1.99 -4.92
N LEU A 23 -5.88 -1.97 -3.59
CA LEU A 23 -6.72 -2.93 -2.88
C LEU A 23 -8.19 -2.77 -3.29
N SER A 24 -8.68 -1.54 -3.42
CA SER A 24 -10.05 -1.27 -3.83
C SER A 24 -10.34 -1.62 -5.29
N ASP A 25 -9.34 -1.60 -6.17
CA ASP A 25 -9.48 -1.97 -7.58
C ASP A 25 -9.42 -3.50 -7.77
N ASP A 26 -8.77 -4.22 -6.85
CA ASP A 26 -8.72 -5.68 -6.88
C ASP A 26 -10.10 -6.32 -6.64
N LYS A 27 -10.38 -7.41 -7.36
CA LYS A 27 -11.69 -8.10 -7.33
C LYS A 27 -12.12 -8.53 -5.92
N LEU A 28 -11.15 -8.83 -5.04
CA LEU A 28 -11.41 -9.23 -3.67
C LEU A 28 -11.53 -8.06 -2.70
N GLY A 29 -10.89 -6.93 -3.01
CA GLY A 29 -10.92 -5.71 -2.19
C GLY A 29 -12.03 -4.74 -2.58
N GLN A 30 -12.59 -4.80 -3.80
CA GLN A 30 -13.79 -4.02 -4.20
C GLN A 30 -14.99 -4.19 -3.25
N LYS A 31 -15.09 -5.32 -2.55
CA LYS A 31 -16.18 -5.60 -1.60
C LYS A 31 -15.85 -5.18 -0.16
N ARG A 32 -14.59 -4.91 0.15
CA ARG A 32 -14.07 -4.77 1.52
C ARG A 32 -13.45 -3.40 1.77
N GLU A 33 -12.85 -2.81 0.76
CA GLU A 33 -12.14 -1.54 0.85
C GLU A 33 -12.96 -0.40 0.27
N ARG A 34 -12.87 0.76 0.93
CA ARG A 34 -13.56 1.98 0.50
C ARG A 34 -12.54 3.05 0.17
N TYR A 35 -12.21 3.17 -1.10
CA TYR A 35 -11.35 4.25 -1.58
C TYR A 35 -12.13 5.57 -1.66
N THR A 36 -11.76 6.54 -0.83
CA THR A 36 -12.32 7.90 -0.82
C THR A 36 -11.20 8.93 -0.84
N ARG A 37 -11.52 10.16 -1.29
CA ARG A 37 -10.65 11.33 -1.16
C ARG A 37 -11.39 12.43 -0.40
N PRO A 38 -10.93 12.84 0.80
CA PRO A 38 -9.76 12.34 1.52
C PRO A 38 -9.90 10.87 1.96
N LEU A 39 -8.77 10.18 2.17
CA LEU A 39 -8.75 8.82 2.72
C LEU A 39 -9.40 8.80 4.10
N LEU A 40 -10.03 7.67 4.45
CA LEU A 40 -10.58 7.48 5.79
C LEU A 40 -9.45 7.50 6.82
N GLU A 41 -9.67 8.19 7.94
CA GLU A 41 -8.72 8.23 9.06
C GLU A 41 -8.37 6.83 9.60
N SER A 42 -9.29 5.86 9.44
CA SER A 42 -9.05 4.48 9.84
C SER A 42 -7.84 3.87 9.14
N TYR A 43 -7.61 4.22 7.86
CA TYR A 43 -6.44 3.74 7.12
C TYR A 43 -5.15 4.36 7.63
N ILE A 44 -5.19 5.65 8.00
CA ILE A 44 -4.03 6.35 8.57
C ILE A 44 -3.68 5.74 9.95
N LYS A 45 -4.70 5.51 10.79
CA LYS A 45 -4.52 4.86 12.10
C LYS A 45 -3.95 3.45 11.96
N ALA A 46 -4.49 2.65 11.03
CA ALA A 46 -3.99 1.31 10.76
C ALA A 46 -2.54 1.32 10.28
N PHE A 47 -2.18 2.25 9.38
CA PHE A 47 -0.80 2.41 8.93
C PHE A 47 0.14 2.71 10.10
N HIS A 48 -0.20 3.68 10.96
CA HIS A 48 0.62 3.97 12.14
C HIS A 48 0.72 2.80 13.13
N SER A 49 -0.35 2.01 13.30
CA SER A 49 -0.30 0.81 14.14
C SER A 49 0.64 -0.26 13.58
N ILE A 50 0.70 -0.40 12.25
CA ILE A 50 1.62 -1.32 11.57
C ILE A 50 3.06 -0.80 11.65
N ASP A 51 3.28 0.48 11.34
CA ASP A 51 4.59 1.14 11.36
C ASP A 51 5.23 1.13 12.76
N ALA A 52 4.40 1.16 13.82
CA ALA A 52 4.86 1.08 15.20
C ALA A 52 5.11 -0.36 15.69
N ASP A 53 4.66 -1.39 14.98
CA ASP A 53 4.86 -2.78 15.37
C ASP A 53 6.17 -3.31 14.77
N PRO A 54 7.21 -3.58 15.59
CA PRO A 54 8.50 -4.07 15.09
C PRO A 54 8.43 -5.47 14.48
N ASN A 55 7.29 -6.18 14.59
CA ASN A 55 7.10 -7.50 14.01
C ASN A 55 6.37 -7.46 12.66
N ILE A 56 5.93 -6.28 12.20
CA ILE A 56 5.18 -6.13 10.96
C ILE A 56 5.89 -5.10 10.08
N GLU A 57 6.34 -5.52 8.91
CA GLU A 57 6.94 -4.63 7.92
C GLU A 57 6.01 -4.53 6.71
N LEU A 58 5.55 -3.31 6.40
CA LEU A 58 4.78 -3.07 5.18
C LEU A 58 5.74 -2.70 4.04
N ILE A 59 5.95 -3.62 3.09
CA ILE A 59 6.89 -3.40 1.99
C ILE A 59 6.16 -3.05 0.69
N VAL A 60 6.64 -2.01 0.01
CA VAL A 60 6.24 -1.62 -1.34
C VAL A 60 7.24 -2.06 -2.38
N CYS A 61 6.74 -2.61 -3.48
CA CYS A 61 7.50 -2.76 -4.71
C CYS A 61 7.17 -1.61 -5.66
N VAL A 62 8.14 -0.74 -5.94
CA VAL A 62 7.99 0.39 -6.85
C VAL A 62 8.67 0.08 -8.18
N THR A 63 7.92 0.23 -9.28
CA THR A 63 8.50 0.15 -10.63
C THR A 63 8.70 1.55 -11.20
N ARG A 64 9.69 1.75 -12.10
CA ARG A 64 9.84 3.03 -12.84
C ARG A 64 8.60 3.43 -13.65
N LYS A 65 7.68 2.48 -13.92
CA LYS A 65 6.37 2.73 -14.54
C LYS A 65 5.24 2.96 -13.54
N LYS A 66 5.54 3.20 -12.26
CA LYS A 66 4.58 3.60 -11.21
C LYS A 66 3.53 2.52 -10.90
N GLN A 67 3.90 1.24 -10.98
CA GLN A 67 3.14 0.19 -10.30
C GLN A 67 3.70 0.08 -8.87
N LEU A 68 2.80 0.14 -7.87
CA LEU A 68 3.12 -0.33 -6.53
C LEU A 68 2.66 -1.79 -6.41
N GLY A 69 3.23 -2.55 -5.49
CA GLY A 69 2.76 -3.87 -5.08
C GLY A 69 3.08 -4.06 -3.60
N PHE A 70 2.24 -4.78 -2.86
CA PHE A 70 2.39 -4.96 -1.41
C PHE A 70 2.65 -6.42 -1.08
N PHE A 71 3.53 -6.65 -0.12
CA PHE A 71 3.80 -7.95 0.46
C PHE A 71 3.51 -7.87 1.97
N SER A 72 2.78 -8.86 2.48
CA SER A 72 2.41 -9.05 3.89
C SER A 72 3.07 -10.31 4.41
#